data_AF-A0A4R7DS70-F1
#
_entry.id   AF-A0A4R7DS70-F1
#
_cell.length_a   1.000
_cell.length_b   1.000
_cell.length_c   1.000
_cell.angle_alpha   90.00
_cell.angle_beta   90.00
_cell.angle_gamma   90.00
#
_symmetry.space_group_name_H-M   'P 1'
#
loop_
_entity.id
_entity.type
_entity.pdbx_description
1 polymer ?
#
loop_
_entity_poly.entity_id
_entity_poly.type
_entity_poly.pdbx_seq_one_letter_code
_entity_poly.pdbx_strand_id
1 'polypeptide(L)'
;MPTKLFGLILMSTVLIGCNDSDSETEVKETQVQSNESPAEQTNAEPETRTIKVSGKVIFEEGVGNVEVCADLKRTLACNSKDPKTTTNPDGSYELSWESEAPHLGYNLVASWPREDPLPKITETMAPYWETVAVGARDIYDGVINPLTTAELSVEHAMSMRDYTDQELQEGLDELREIYADIYDLPANEVYTKVTESGRYADTMAIQSRLGSHTIGLVTDPLAPAHVARKLKDEMLDKVDAENTSVQRYFIRNSKDIKKRVRETLIELGYLTES
;
A
#
# COMPACT_ATOMS: atom_id res chain seq x y z
N MET A 1 25.48 7.05 -18.67
CA MET A 1 26.45 7.97 -18.00
C MET A 1 26.95 8.96 -19.04
N PRO A 2 26.76 10.28 -18.82
CA PRO A 2 27.63 11.01 -17.92
C PRO A 2 26.91 11.84 -16.85
N THR A 3 27.65 12.06 -15.77
CA THR A 3 27.41 12.84 -14.54
C THR A 3 27.26 14.35 -14.76
N LYS A 4 26.44 15.02 -13.94
CA LYS A 4 26.55 16.48 -13.69
C LYS A 4 26.73 16.76 -12.21
N LEU A 5 27.74 17.57 -11.95
CA LEU A 5 28.32 17.97 -10.67
C LEU A 5 27.73 19.32 -10.21
N PHE A 6 27.64 19.46 -8.88
CA PHE A 6 27.39 20.62 -8.01
C PHE A 6 27.56 22.05 -8.57
N GLY A 7 26.66 22.94 -8.13
CA GLY A 7 26.82 24.39 -8.14
C GLY A 7 26.31 25.01 -6.83
N LEU A 8 27.25 25.44 -5.98
CA LEU A 8 27.08 26.12 -4.69
C LEU A 8 27.15 27.63 -4.92
N ILE A 9 26.21 28.44 -4.39
CA ILE A 9 26.26 29.92 -4.48
C ILE A 9 26.17 30.55 -3.09
N LEU A 10 27.00 31.59 -2.95
CA LEU A 10 27.53 32.22 -1.76
C LEU A 10 26.54 33.06 -0.92
N MET A 11 26.84 33.06 0.39
CA MET A 11 26.44 34.05 1.40
C MET A 11 26.82 35.49 1.01
N SER A 12 25.97 36.45 1.38
CA SER A 12 26.30 37.88 1.40
C SER A 12 25.88 38.49 2.73
N THR A 13 26.87 38.93 3.52
CA THR A 13 26.73 39.82 4.67
C THR A 13 26.80 41.28 4.19
N VAL A 14 25.92 42.14 4.70
CA VAL A 14 26.16 43.59 4.75
C VAL A 14 25.89 44.08 6.18
N LEU A 15 26.94 44.62 6.80
CA LEU A 15 26.90 45.43 8.02
C LEU A 15 27.14 46.88 7.60
N ILE A 16 26.25 47.81 7.95
CA ILE A 16 26.56 49.21 8.25
C ILE A 16 25.56 49.70 9.32
N GLY A 17 26.10 50.25 10.40
CA GLY A 17 25.36 50.87 11.51
C GLY A 17 25.53 52.39 11.61
N CYS A 18 25.21 52.88 12.82
CA CYS A 18 25.24 54.24 13.41
C CYS A 18 23.88 54.99 13.32
N ASN A 19 23.08 55.09 14.40
CA ASN A 19 23.22 55.78 15.71
C ASN A 19 22.64 57.21 15.67
N ASP A 20 21.54 57.51 16.41
CA ASP A 20 21.57 58.30 17.67
C ASP A 20 20.16 58.58 18.27
N SER A 21 20.17 58.90 19.58
CA SER A 21 19.15 59.55 20.45
C SER A 21 18.13 58.73 21.27
N ASP A 22 18.57 58.44 22.50
CA ASP A 22 17.94 58.61 23.83
C ASP A 22 16.43 58.41 24.04
N SER A 23 16.11 57.40 24.86
CA SER A 23 15.02 57.43 25.86
C SER A 23 15.27 56.31 26.88
N GLU A 24 15.67 56.67 28.09
CA GLU A 24 15.75 55.77 29.24
C GLU A 24 14.36 55.24 29.62
N THR A 25 14.19 53.93 29.75
CA THR A 25 13.28 53.34 30.74
C THR A 25 13.75 51.94 31.10
N GLU A 26 14.26 51.79 32.32
CA GLU A 26 14.56 50.51 32.95
C GLU A 26 13.31 49.61 33.00
N VAL A 27 13.43 48.36 32.53
CA VAL A 27 12.70 47.23 33.11
C VAL A 27 13.64 46.03 33.20
N LYS A 28 13.82 45.57 34.44
CA LYS A 28 14.67 44.46 34.91
C LYS A 28 14.65 43.21 34.02
N GLU A 29 15.85 42.76 33.64
CA GLU A 29 16.13 41.35 33.34
C GLU A 29 15.92 40.51 34.61
N THR A 30 15.14 39.43 34.49
CA THR A 30 15.24 38.28 35.40
C THR A 30 15.78 37.11 34.57
N GLN A 31 17.08 36.87 34.69
CA GLN A 31 17.68 35.61 34.25
C GLN A 31 17.21 34.50 35.18
N VAL A 32 16.43 33.54 34.68
CA VAL A 32 16.23 32.26 35.37
C VAL A 32 17.25 31.28 34.79
N GLN A 33 18.22 30.96 35.63
CA GLN A 33 19.27 29.99 35.44
C GLN A 33 18.63 28.58 35.47
N SER A 34 18.54 27.90 34.33
CA SER A 34 18.16 26.48 34.27
C SER A 34 19.31 25.64 34.83
N ASN A 35 19.22 25.28 36.11
CA ASN A 35 19.95 24.13 36.65
C ASN A 35 19.19 22.86 36.27
N GLU A 36 19.50 22.26 35.12
CA GLU A 36 19.12 20.86 34.85
C GLU A 36 20.13 19.94 35.55
N SER A 37 19.70 19.41 36.70
CA SER A 37 20.23 18.17 37.25
C SER A 37 19.73 17.01 36.38
N PRO A 38 20.51 15.94 36.12
CA PRO A 38 20.08 14.83 35.26
C PRO A 38 18.91 14.11 35.93
N ALA A 39 17.69 14.35 35.42
CA ALA A 39 16.52 13.61 35.86
C ALA A 39 16.54 12.22 35.21
N GLU A 40 16.21 11.24 36.05
CA GLU A 40 16.24 9.81 35.85
C GLU A 40 15.65 9.38 34.49
N GLN A 41 16.33 8.40 33.86
CA GLN A 41 15.67 7.47 32.96
C GLN A 41 14.56 6.77 33.74
N THR A 42 13.33 7.26 33.60
CA THR A 42 12.13 6.50 33.95
C THR A 42 12.18 5.20 33.16
N ASN A 43 12.47 4.11 33.88
CA ASN A 43 12.22 2.76 33.44
C ASN A 43 10.70 2.61 33.33
N ALA A 44 10.14 2.98 32.18
CA ALA A 44 8.73 2.78 31.91
C ALA A 44 8.46 1.26 31.98
N GLU A 45 7.57 0.87 32.89
CA GLU A 45 7.04 -0.49 32.97
C GLU A 45 6.50 -0.88 31.59
N PRO A 46 6.74 -2.12 31.09
CA PRO A 46 6.21 -2.51 29.80
C PRO A 46 4.68 -2.47 29.87
N GLU A 47 4.09 -1.46 29.25
CA GLU A 47 2.65 -1.30 29.16
C GLU A 47 2.10 -2.38 28.24
N THR A 48 1.80 -3.54 28.83
CA THR A 48 1.04 -4.57 28.14
C THR A 48 -0.37 -4.06 27.93
N ARG A 49 -0.83 -4.01 26.68
CA ARG A 49 -2.17 -3.58 26.32
C ARG A 49 -2.85 -4.61 25.41
N THR A 50 -4.14 -4.81 25.64
CA THR A 50 -5.00 -5.57 24.73
C THR A 50 -5.23 -4.76 23.45
N ILE A 51 -4.86 -5.33 22.32
CA ILE A 51 -5.25 -4.85 20.99
C ILE A 51 -6.49 -5.62 20.53
N LYS A 52 -7.43 -4.90 19.91
CA LYS A 52 -8.65 -5.46 19.32
C LYS A 52 -8.85 -4.88 17.92
N VAL A 53 -9.10 -5.76 16.96
CA VAL A 53 -9.35 -5.41 15.58
C VAL A 53 -10.59 -6.16 15.12
N SER A 54 -11.56 -5.42 14.57
CA SER A 54 -12.69 -5.97 13.85
C SER A 54 -12.58 -5.50 12.41
N GLY A 55 -12.80 -6.39 11.45
CA GLY A 55 -12.50 -6.09 10.06
C GLY A 55 -13.22 -7.00 9.08
N LYS A 56 -12.90 -6.83 7.79
CA LYS A 56 -13.46 -7.63 6.71
C LYS A 56 -12.45 -7.83 5.58
N VAL A 57 -12.31 -9.08 5.15
CA VAL A 57 -11.53 -9.47 3.97
C VAL A 57 -12.44 -9.40 2.75
N ILE A 58 -12.05 -8.58 1.77
CA ILE A 58 -12.71 -8.43 0.48
C ILE A 58 -11.74 -8.90 -0.58
N PHE A 59 -11.98 -10.07 -1.13
CA PHE A 59 -11.22 -10.59 -2.26
C PHE A 59 -12.14 -11.53 -3.04
N GLU A 60 -11.94 -11.63 -4.35
CA GLU A 60 -12.73 -12.42 -5.33
C GLU A 60 -13.77 -13.39 -4.72
N GLU A 61 -15.07 -13.18 -5.00
CA GLU A 61 -16.22 -14.00 -4.53
C GLU A 61 -16.35 -14.25 -3.01
N GLY A 62 -15.72 -13.44 -2.16
CA GLY A 62 -15.92 -13.47 -0.70
C GLY A 62 -15.17 -14.63 -0.05
N VAL A 63 -14.20 -14.32 0.82
CA VAL A 63 -13.31 -15.32 1.40
C VAL A 63 -13.71 -15.67 2.83
N GLY A 64 -14.68 -16.58 2.94
CA GLY A 64 -15.05 -17.21 4.20
C GLY A 64 -14.08 -18.31 4.62
N ASN A 65 -13.90 -18.50 5.93
CA ASN A 65 -13.03 -19.53 6.53
C ASN A 65 -11.54 -19.38 6.19
N VAL A 66 -11.06 -18.14 6.09
CA VAL A 66 -9.66 -17.81 5.81
C VAL A 66 -8.92 -17.41 7.08
N GLU A 67 -7.68 -17.84 7.23
CA GLU A 67 -6.82 -17.41 8.33
C GLU A 67 -6.45 -15.94 8.16
N VAL A 68 -6.69 -15.13 9.20
CA VAL A 68 -6.24 -13.74 9.31
C VAL A 68 -5.31 -13.62 10.49
N CYS A 69 -4.16 -12.98 10.31
CA CYS A 69 -3.21 -12.73 11.40
C CYS A 69 -2.78 -11.26 11.48
N ALA A 70 -2.32 -10.88 12.67
CA ALA A 70 -1.51 -9.68 12.85
C ALA A 70 -0.03 -10.06 12.66
N ASP A 71 0.51 -9.79 11.49
CA ASP A 71 1.92 -9.96 11.16
C ASP A 71 2.74 -8.83 11.83
N LEU A 72 3.22 -9.14 13.03
CA LEU A 72 3.96 -8.21 13.88
C LEU A 72 5.37 -7.91 13.35
N LYS A 73 5.88 -8.73 12.42
CA LYS A 73 7.18 -8.53 11.78
C LYS A 73 7.08 -7.80 10.44
N ARG A 74 5.87 -7.55 9.96
CA ARG A 74 5.59 -6.86 8.68
C ARG A 74 6.28 -7.55 7.49
N THR A 75 6.28 -8.88 7.51
CA THR A 75 6.83 -9.76 6.46
C THR A 75 5.83 -10.12 5.36
N LEU A 76 4.57 -9.69 5.47
CA LEU A 76 3.43 -10.08 4.62
C LEU A 76 3.12 -11.58 4.66
N ALA A 77 3.43 -12.23 5.78
CA ALA A 77 3.18 -13.65 5.98
C ALA A 77 2.84 -13.96 7.44
N CYS A 78 1.84 -14.81 7.64
CA CYS A 78 1.46 -15.28 8.97
C CYS A 78 2.44 -16.35 9.48
N ASN A 79 3.21 -16.03 10.52
CA ASN A 79 4.05 -17.02 11.20
C ASN A 79 3.31 -17.66 12.39
N SER A 80 3.89 -18.70 12.99
CA SER A 80 3.24 -19.48 14.05
C SER A 80 3.08 -18.75 15.39
N LYS A 81 3.74 -17.60 15.57
CA LYS A 81 3.68 -16.77 16.78
C LYS A 81 2.79 -15.54 16.61
N ASP A 82 2.37 -15.24 15.39
CA ASP A 82 1.49 -14.11 15.14
C ASP A 82 0.10 -14.41 15.72
N PRO A 83 -0.58 -13.42 16.32
CA PRO A 83 -1.99 -13.54 16.70
C PRO A 83 -2.84 -13.83 15.48
N LYS A 84 -3.75 -14.80 15.57
CA LYS A 84 -4.58 -15.24 14.43
C LYS A 84 -6.04 -15.46 14.79
N THR A 85 -6.87 -15.38 13.77
CA THR A 85 -8.30 -15.67 13.77
C THR A 85 -8.70 -16.26 12.43
N THR A 86 -9.99 -16.53 12.23
CA THR A 86 -10.54 -17.01 10.96
C THR A 86 -11.74 -16.15 10.56
N THR A 87 -11.89 -15.87 9.28
CA THR A 87 -13.04 -15.12 8.77
C THR A 87 -14.34 -15.92 8.88
N ASN A 88 -15.43 -15.21 9.20
CA ASN A 88 -16.79 -15.67 9.00
C ASN A 88 -17.11 -15.87 7.51
N PRO A 89 -18.21 -16.54 7.15
CA PRO A 89 -18.58 -16.79 5.75
C PRO A 89 -18.70 -15.54 4.87
N ASP A 90 -18.98 -14.37 5.45
CA ASP A 90 -19.07 -13.08 4.77
C ASP A 90 -17.74 -12.31 4.74
N GLY A 91 -16.64 -12.94 5.14
CA GLY A 91 -15.31 -12.34 5.19
C GLY A 91 -15.03 -11.48 6.43
N SER A 92 -16.02 -11.26 7.31
CA SER A 92 -15.80 -10.51 8.56
C SER A 92 -14.93 -11.28 9.55
N TYR A 93 -14.18 -10.58 10.40
CA TYR A 93 -13.37 -11.22 11.45
C TYR A 93 -13.20 -10.33 12.67
N GLU A 94 -12.85 -10.96 13.80
CA GLU A 94 -12.43 -10.30 15.02
C GLU A 94 -11.13 -10.94 15.51
N LEU A 95 -10.14 -10.12 15.86
CA LEU A 95 -8.84 -10.52 16.35
C LEU A 95 -8.50 -9.73 17.62
N SER A 96 -8.00 -10.41 18.65
CA SER A 96 -7.55 -9.77 19.88
C SER A 96 -6.32 -10.46 20.44
N TRP A 97 -5.38 -9.67 20.95
CA TRP A 97 -4.16 -10.17 21.58
C TRP A 97 -3.60 -9.16 22.58
N GLU A 98 -2.76 -9.64 23.49
CA GLU A 98 -1.96 -8.79 24.38
C GLU A 98 -0.65 -8.43 23.70
N SER A 99 -0.28 -7.15 23.73
CA SER A 99 0.97 -6.65 23.19
C SER A 99 1.77 -5.90 24.25
N GLU A 100 3.03 -6.29 24.43
CA GLU A 100 4.01 -5.56 25.23
C GLU A 100 4.56 -4.32 24.50
N ALA A 101 4.30 -4.21 23.19
CA ALA A 101 4.74 -3.09 22.36
C ALA A 101 3.58 -2.58 21.48
N PRO A 102 2.49 -2.06 22.09
CA PRO A 102 1.25 -1.75 21.37
C PRO A 102 1.35 -0.55 20.41
N HIS A 103 2.46 0.19 20.47
CA HIS A 103 2.76 1.32 19.58
C HIS A 103 3.52 0.89 18.32
N LEU A 104 4.04 -0.35 18.27
CA LEU A 104 4.64 -0.88 17.06
C LEU A 104 3.51 -1.28 16.11
N GLY A 105 3.46 -0.62 14.95
CA GLY A 105 2.47 -0.93 13.91
C GLY A 105 2.62 -2.36 13.40
N TYR A 106 1.54 -2.90 12.84
CA TYR A 106 1.46 -4.27 12.32
C TYR A 106 0.77 -4.29 10.96
N ASN A 107 0.99 -5.38 10.21
CA ASN A 107 0.18 -5.67 9.03
C ASN A 107 -0.89 -6.70 9.41
N LEU A 108 -2.09 -6.54 8.90
CA LEU A 108 -3.09 -7.59 8.85
C LEU A 108 -2.87 -8.39 7.59
N VAL A 109 -2.82 -9.71 7.68
CA VAL A 109 -2.63 -10.59 6.53
C VAL A 109 -3.69 -11.68 6.55
N ALA A 110 -4.43 -11.83 5.46
CA ALA A 110 -5.30 -12.96 5.21
C ALA A 110 -4.66 -13.90 4.20
N SER A 111 -4.63 -15.21 4.49
CA SER A 111 -4.01 -16.19 3.60
C SER A 111 -4.76 -17.51 3.52
N TRP A 112 -4.83 -18.08 2.32
CA TRP A 112 -5.51 -19.36 2.07
C TRP A 112 -4.94 -20.10 0.87
N PRO A 113 -5.05 -21.43 0.83
CA PRO A 113 -4.68 -22.20 -0.35
C PRO A 113 -5.70 -21.96 -1.47
N ARG A 114 -5.20 -21.74 -2.68
CA ARG A 114 -5.95 -21.68 -3.93
C ARG A 114 -5.45 -22.78 -4.86
N GLU A 115 -6.37 -23.51 -5.47
CA GLU A 115 -6.04 -24.47 -6.51
C GLU A 115 -5.53 -23.71 -7.75
N ASP A 116 -4.28 -23.97 -8.16
CA ASP A 116 -3.71 -23.39 -9.38
C ASP A 116 -4.19 -24.21 -10.59
N PRO A 117 -4.98 -23.65 -11.52
CA PRO A 117 -5.32 -24.34 -12.74
C PRO A 117 -4.09 -24.32 -13.68
N LEU A 118 -3.12 -25.20 -13.44
CA LEU A 118 -2.08 -25.45 -14.43
C LEU A 118 -2.75 -25.76 -15.79
N PRO A 119 -2.23 -25.22 -16.91
CA PRO A 119 -2.69 -25.64 -18.22
C PRO A 119 -2.47 -27.16 -18.31
N LYS A 120 -3.49 -27.90 -18.74
CA LYS A 120 -3.43 -29.35 -18.99
C LYS A 120 -2.25 -29.67 -19.92
N ILE A 121 -1.07 -29.89 -19.38
CA ILE A 121 0.08 -30.42 -20.09
C ILE A 121 0.43 -31.70 -19.36
N THR A 122 -0.01 -32.81 -19.97
CA THR A 122 0.28 -34.21 -19.64
C THR A 122 -0.22 -34.73 -18.28
N GLU A 123 -1.04 -35.78 -18.35
CA GLU A 123 -1.61 -36.58 -17.27
C GLU A 123 -0.53 -37.09 -16.30
N THR A 124 -0.25 -36.40 -15.19
CA THR A 124 0.15 -36.92 -13.86
C THR A 124 0.77 -35.83 -12.97
N MET A 125 0.02 -34.79 -12.63
CA MET A 125 0.37 -33.96 -11.46
C MET A 125 -0.86 -33.79 -10.58
N ALA A 126 -0.70 -34.08 -9.29
CA ALA A 126 -1.70 -33.77 -8.26
C ALA A 126 -1.99 -32.25 -8.28
N PRO A 127 -3.19 -31.80 -7.88
CA PRO A 127 -3.49 -30.38 -7.78
C PRO A 127 -2.41 -29.68 -6.95
N TYR A 128 -1.74 -28.71 -7.57
CA TYR A 128 -0.79 -27.83 -6.90
C TYR A 128 -1.59 -26.67 -6.29
N TRP A 129 -1.33 -26.39 -5.02
CA TRP A 129 -2.00 -25.32 -4.29
C TRP A 129 -1.02 -24.16 -4.16
N GLU A 130 -1.41 -22.98 -4.64
CA GLU A 130 -0.71 -21.73 -4.37
C GLU A 130 -1.30 -21.09 -3.10
N THR A 131 -0.48 -20.50 -2.24
CA THR A 131 -1.01 -19.71 -1.11
C THR A 131 -1.25 -18.29 -1.60
N VAL A 132 -2.52 -17.86 -1.59
CA VAL A 132 -2.87 -16.45 -1.80
C VAL A 132 -2.66 -15.73 -0.47
N ALA A 133 -1.98 -14.59 -0.50
CA ALA A 133 -1.85 -13.69 0.64
C ALA A 133 -2.29 -12.29 0.23
N VAL A 134 -3.18 -11.70 1.03
CA VAL A 134 -3.64 -10.31 0.91
C VAL A 134 -3.44 -9.63 2.25
N GLY A 135 -3.21 -8.32 2.25
CA GLY A 135 -2.92 -7.64 3.50
C GLY A 135 -3.35 -6.19 3.55
N ALA A 136 -3.30 -5.63 4.74
CA ALA A 136 -3.51 -4.22 5.01
C ALA A 136 -2.62 -3.74 6.15
N ARG A 137 -2.27 -2.46 6.14
CA ARG A 137 -1.71 -1.81 7.33
C ARG A 137 -2.79 -1.66 8.39
N ASP A 138 -2.39 -1.59 9.64
CA ASP A 138 -3.25 -1.36 10.81
C ASP A 138 -4.09 -0.07 10.75
N ILE A 139 -3.74 0.86 9.86
CA ILE A 139 -4.44 2.15 9.67
C ILE A 139 -5.74 2.08 8.85
N TYR A 140 -6.12 0.92 8.31
CA TYR A 140 -7.30 0.77 7.43
C TYR A 140 -8.51 0.12 8.10
N ASP A 141 -8.71 0.36 9.39
CA ASP A 141 -9.90 -0.08 10.15
C ASP A 141 -10.22 -1.58 10.00
N GLY A 142 -9.19 -2.42 9.88
CA GLY A 142 -9.35 -3.86 9.70
C GLY A 142 -9.83 -4.29 8.31
N VAL A 143 -9.92 -3.39 7.33
CA VAL A 143 -10.29 -3.74 5.96
C VAL A 143 -9.07 -4.31 5.23
N ILE A 144 -9.19 -5.54 4.73
CA ILE A 144 -8.18 -6.18 3.88
C ILE A 144 -8.77 -6.35 2.49
N ASN A 145 -8.19 -5.71 1.47
CA ASN A 145 -8.68 -5.77 0.10
C ASN A 145 -7.52 -5.69 -0.93
N PRO A 146 -7.80 -5.86 -2.25
CA PRO A 146 -6.78 -5.71 -3.28
C PRO A 146 -6.00 -4.39 -3.28
N LEU A 147 -6.60 -3.27 -2.83
CA LEU A 147 -5.94 -1.97 -2.79
C LEU A 147 -4.97 -1.87 -1.63
N THR A 148 -5.39 -2.28 -0.43
CA THR A 148 -4.49 -2.34 0.73
C THR A 148 -3.34 -3.32 0.48
N THR A 149 -3.61 -4.40 -0.25
CA THR A 149 -2.59 -5.39 -0.65
C THR A 149 -1.62 -4.80 -1.67
N ALA A 150 -2.13 -4.05 -2.64
CA ALA A 150 -1.28 -3.39 -3.63
C ALA A 150 -0.37 -2.33 -2.98
N GLU A 151 -0.88 -1.54 -2.02
CA GLU A 151 -0.06 -0.60 -1.25
C GLU A 151 1.07 -1.31 -0.50
N LEU A 152 0.77 -2.39 0.23
CA LEU A 152 1.79 -3.17 0.91
C LEU A 152 2.81 -3.80 -0.06
N SER A 153 2.36 -4.20 -1.24
CA SER A 153 3.24 -4.74 -2.28
C SER A 153 4.20 -3.68 -2.82
N VAL A 154 3.71 -2.44 -3.00
CA VAL A 154 4.52 -1.29 -3.39
C VAL A 154 5.51 -0.93 -2.27
N GLU A 155 5.06 -0.81 -1.02
CA GLU A 155 5.92 -0.54 0.14
C GLU A 155 7.04 -1.58 0.23
N HIS A 156 6.70 -2.87 0.15
CA HIS A 156 7.67 -3.95 0.19
C HIS A 156 8.65 -3.87 -0.99
N ALA A 157 8.15 -3.69 -2.22
CA ALA A 157 9.00 -3.63 -3.40
C ALA A 157 9.92 -2.41 -3.43
N MET A 158 9.49 -1.28 -2.86
CA MET A 158 10.31 -0.09 -2.69
C MET A 158 11.34 -0.29 -1.58
N SER A 159 10.98 -0.88 -0.45
CA SER A 159 11.93 -1.17 0.66
C SER A 159 13.03 -2.17 0.29
N MET A 160 12.76 -3.05 -0.68
CA MET A 160 13.72 -4.02 -1.23
C MET A 160 14.64 -3.42 -2.28
N ARG A 161 14.36 -2.19 -2.71
CA ARG A 161 15.19 -1.39 -3.61
C ARG A 161 15.76 -0.24 -2.78
N ASP A 162 16.90 0.34 -3.13
CA ASP A 162 17.58 1.33 -2.28
C ASP A 162 16.87 2.71 -2.21
N TYR A 163 15.54 2.72 -2.14
CA TYR A 163 14.72 3.91 -1.93
C TYR A 163 14.95 4.44 -0.51
N THR A 164 15.06 5.76 -0.41
CA THR A 164 15.04 6.47 0.87
C THR A 164 13.63 6.46 1.47
N ASP A 165 13.53 6.70 2.78
CA ASP A 165 12.23 6.86 3.46
C ASP A 165 11.38 7.97 2.83
N GLN A 166 12.01 9.02 2.31
CA GLN A 166 11.33 10.11 1.61
C GLN A 166 10.75 9.62 0.27
N GLU A 167 11.55 8.95 -0.56
CA GLU A 167 11.08 8.44 -1.86
C GLU A 167 10.00 7.37 -1.67
N LEU A 168 10.11 6.54 -0.62
CA LEU A 168 9.05 5.60 -0.23
C LEU A 168 7.74 6.34 0.05
N GLN A 169 7.77 7.40 0.86
CA GLN A 169 6.55 8.15 1.16
C GLN A 169 5.99 8.88 -0.05
N GLU A 170 6.83 9.51 -0.86
CA GLU A 170 6.39 10.15 -2.10
C GLU A 170 5.71 9.14 -3.04
N GLY A 171 6.27 7.94 -3.19
CA GLY A 171 5.65 6.90 -4.00
C GLY A 171 4.35 6.33 -3.42
N LEU A 172 4.24 6.20 -2.10
CA LEU A 172 2.99 5.78 -1.45
C LEU A 172 1.90 6.87 -1.56
N ASP A 173 2.27 8.14 -1.47
CA ASP A 173 1.33 9.25 -1.66
C ASP A 173 0.86 9.33 -3.12
N GLU A 174 1.76 9.19 -4.09
CA GLU A 174 1.41 9.08 -5.52
C GLU A 174 0.47 7.88 -5.76
N LEU A 175 0.74 6.72 -5.16
CA LEU A 175 -0.14 5.55 -5.27
C LEU A 175 -1.56 5.84 -4.76
N ARG A 176 -1.68 6.51 -3.61
CA ARG A 176 -2.98 6.89 -3.03
C ARG A 176 -3.73 7.87 -3.92
N GLU A 177 -3.05 8.83 -4.54
CA GLU A 177 -3.65 9.75 -5.51
C GLU A 177 -4.15 9.00 -6.77
N ILE A 178 -3.33 8.09 -7.32
CA ILE A 178 -3.73 7.27 -8.46
C ILE A 178 -5.00 6.46 -8.12
N TYR A 179 -5.09 5.89 -6.93
CA TYR A 179 -6.26 5.14 -6.53
C TYR A 179 -7.47 6.05 -6.25
N ALA A 180 -7.28 7.24 -5.68
CA ALA A 180 -8.36 8.23 -5.60
C ALA A 180 -8.97 8.53 -6.99
N ASP A 181 -8.12 8.76 -7.99
CA ASP A 181 -8.53 8.99 -9.37
C ASP A 181 -9.23 7.75 -9.98
N ILE A 182 -8.65 6.56 -9.82
CA ILE A 182 -9.22 5.32 -10.37
C ILE A 182 -10.61 5.05 -9.79
N TYR A 183 -10.90 5.40 -8.55
CA TYR A 183 -12.18 5.06 -7.93
C TYR A 183 -13.16 6.23 -7.85
N ASP A 184 -12.77 7.42 -8.30
CA ASP A 184 -13.55 8.66 -8.18
C ASP A 184 -13.97 8.91 -6.71
N LEU A 185 -13.03 8.71 -5.78
CA LEU A 185 -13.24 8.79 -4.34
C LEU A 185 -12.07 9.48 -3.63
N PRO A 186 -12.29 10.11 -2.46
CA PRO A 186 -11.21 10.61 -1.63
C PRO A 186 -10.23 9.50 -1.21
N ALA A 187 -8.92 9.80 -1.18
CA ALA A 187 -7.87 8.82 -0.87
C ALA A 187 -8.08 8.10 0.47
N ASN A 188 -8.63 8.79 1.49
CA ASN A 188 -8.94 8.22 2.80
C ASN A 188 -10.17 7.29 2.82
N GLU A 189 -11.01 7.32 1.78
CA GLU A 189 -12.19 6.46 1.66
C GLU A 189 -11.94 5.25 0.76
N VAL A 190 -11.05 5.36 -0.22
CA VAL A 190 -10.82 4.31 -1.22
C VAL A 190 -10.40 2.97 -0.59
N TYR A 191 -9.51 3.01 0.40
CA TYR A 191 -8.93 1.79 1.01
C TYR A 191 -9.86 1.12 2.02
N THR A 192 -10.77 1.87 2.65
CA THR A 192 -11.69 1.36 3.68
C THR A 192 -13.07 1.03 3.13
N LYS A 193 -13.36 1.37 1.87
CA LYS A 193 -14.66 1.09 1.25
C LYS A 193 -14.91 -0.41 1.11
N VAL A 194 -16.02 -0.84 1.70
CA VAL A 194 -16.49 -2.23 1.64
C VAL A 194 -17.67 -2.33 0.69
N THR A 195 -17.43 -2.84 -0.53
CA THR A 195 -18.52 -3.24 -1.44
C THR A 195 -18.11 -4.43 -2.29
N GLU A 196 -19.03 -5.38 -2.43
CA GLU A 196 -18.83 -6.65 -3.14
C GLU A 196 -19.43 -6.64 -4.54
N SER A 197 -20.12 -5.55 -4.92
CA SER A 197 -20.79 -5.45 -6.22
C SER A 197 -20.83 -4.02 -6.76
N GLY A 198 -21.25 -3.90 -8.02
CA GLY A 198 -21.37 -2.63 -8.74
C GLY A 198 -20.03 -2.09 -9.23
N ARG A 199 -20.05 -0.83 -9.68
CA ARG A 199 -18.94 -0.22 -10.43
C ARG A 199 -17.60 -0.23 -9.67
N TYR A 200 -17.63 -0.06 -8.35
CA TYR A 200 -16.42 -0.11 -7.53
C TYR A 200 -15.80 -1.52 -7.51
N ALA A 201 -16.62 -2.57 -7.37
CA ALA A 201 -16.13 -3.94 -7.39
C ALA A 201 -15.58 -4.33 -8.77
N ASP A 202 -16.24 -3.91 -9.85
CA ASP A 202 -15.74 -4.11 -11.22
C ASP A 202 -14.40 -3.38 -11.44
N THR A 203 -14.29 -2.13 -10.95
CA THR A 203 -13.06 -1.34 -11.02
C THR A 203 -11.92 -2.04 -10.28
N MET A 204 -12.19 -2.60 -9.10
CA MET A 204 -11.21 -3.35 -8.31
C MET A 204 -10.77 -4.64 -9.00
N ALA A 205 -11.69 -5.39 -9.59
CA ALA A 205 -11.36 -6.56 -10.37
C ALA A 205 -10.49 -6.19 -11.59
N ILE A 206 -10.81 -5.10 -12.30
CA ILE A 206 -10.03 -4.60 -13.44
C ILE A 206 -8.62 -4.18 -12.99
N GLN A 207 -8.50 -3.39 -11.93
CA GLN A 207 -7.22 -2.91 -11.41
C GLN A 207 -6.31 -4.08 -11.00
N SER A 208 -6.85 -5.05 -10.25
CA SER A 208 -6.10 -6.25 -9.85
C SER A 208 -5.62 -7.06 -11.07
N ARG A 209 -6.49 -7.26 -12.06
CA ARG A 209 -6.16 -8.01 -13.28
C ARG A 209 -5.13 -7.30 -14.15
N LEU A 210 -5.26 -5.99 -14.35
CA LEU A 210 -4.26 -5.20 -15.08
C LEU A 210 -2.92 -5.22 -14.35
N GLY A 211 -2.92 -5.08 -13.02
CA GLY A 211 -1.71 -5.19 -12.21
C GLY A 211 -0.99 -6.52 -12.40
N SER A 212 -1.73 -7.64 -12.39
CA SER A 212 -1.17 -8.98 -12.65
C SER A 212 -0.53 -9.13 -14.03
N HIS A 213 -0.99 -8.36 -15.02
CA HIS A 213 -0.41 -8.35 -16.36
C HIS A 213 0.79 -7.43 -16.51
N THR A 214 0.98 -6.49 -15.58
CA THR A 214 2.13 -5.57 -15.55
C THR A 214 3.30 -6.12 -14.74
N ILE A 215 3.01 -6.86 -13.66
CA ILE A 215 4.04 -7.47 -12.81
C ILE A 215 5.00 -8.34 -13.64
N GLY A 216 6.30 -8.15 -13.43
CA GLY A 216 7.36 -8.90 -14.12
C GLY A 216 7.73 -8.37 -15.50
N LEU A 217 6.97 -7.42 -16.07
CA LEU A 217 7.36 -6.73 -17.30
C LEU A 217 8.32 -5.56 -17.04
N VAL A 218 8.19 -4.94 -15.86
CA VAL A 218 8.90 -3.72 -15.47
C VAL A 218 9.32 -3.80 -14.00
N THR A 219 10.36 -3.06 -13.64
CA THR A 219 10.88 -3.03 -12.27
C THR A 219 10.27 -1.91 -11.43
N ASP A 220 9.65 -0.91 -12.04
CA ASP A 220 9.03 0.18 -11.29
C ASP A 220 7.80 -0.33 -10.50
N PRO A 221 7.75 -0.11 -9.17
CA PRO A 221 6.66 -0.62 -8.33
C PRO A 221 5.31 0.09 -8.57
N LEU A 222 5.30 1.32 -9.09
CA LEU A 222 4.08 2.09 -9.36
C LEU A 222 3.50 1.83 -10.76
N ALA A 223 4.27 1.22 -11.66
CA ALA A 223 3.81 0.93 -13.03
C ALA A 223 2.47 0.17 -13.11
N PRO A 224 2.16 -0.83 -12.26
CA PRO A 224 0.83 -1.46 -12.23
C PRO A 224 -0.32 -0.46 -12.01
N ALA A 225 -0.15 0.49 -11.08
CA ALA A 225 -1.16 1.50 -10.79
C ALA A 225 -1.32 2.50 -11.95
N HIS A 226 -0.22 2.90 -12.58
CA HIS A 226 -0.25 3.75 -13.77
C HIS A 226 -0.95 3.12 -14.97
N VAL A 227 -0.69 1.84 -15.22
CA VAL A 227 -1.39 1.08 -16.26
C VAL A 227 -2.89 0.99 -15.93
N ALA A 228 -3.24 0.69 -14.68
CA ALA A 228 -4.63 0.63 -14.26
C ALA A 228 -5.34 1.97 -14.45
N ARG A 229 -4.72 3.09 -14.04
CA ARG A 229 -5.27 4.45 -14.24
C ARG A 229 -5.55 4.75 -15.70
N LYS A 230 -4.64 4.35 -16.59
CA LYS A 230 -4.75 4.64 -18.03
C LYS A 230 -5.78 3.77 -18.75
N LEU A 231 -5.99 2.54 -18.29
CA LEU A 231 -6.85 1.56 -18.97
C LEU A 231 -8.21 1.33 -18.32
N LYS A 232 -8.46 1.84 -17.10
CA LYS A 232 -9.68 1.58 -16.32
C LYS A 232 -10.95 1.76 -17.17
N ASP A 233 -11.14 2.95 -17.72
CA ASP A 233 -12.38 3.31 -18.43
C ASP A 233 -12.53 2.51 -19.72
N GLU A 234 -11.44 2.33 -20.47
CA GLU A 234 -11.42 1.49 -21.66
C GLU A 234 -11.86 0.04 -21.35
N MET A 235 -11.38 -0.53 -20.23
CA MET A 235 -11.75 -1.89 -19.83
C MET A 235 -13.20 -1.96 -19.33
N LEU A 236 -13.66 -0.99 -18.56
CA LEU A 236 -15.05 -0.91 -18.11
C LEU A 236 -16.01 -0.84 -19.30
N ASP A 237 -15.75 0.03 -20.27
CA ASP A 237 -16.57 0.18 -21.48
C ASP A 237 -16.63 -1.12 -22.28
N LYS A 238 -15.51 -1.84 -22.41
CA LYS A 238 -15.47 -3.13 -23.13
C LYS A 238 -16.22 -4.23 -22.39
N VAL A 239 -16.12 -4.29 -21.06
CA VAL A 239 -16.87 -5.23 -20.22
C VAL A 239 -18.38 -4.97 -20.34
N ASP A 240 -18.79 -3.69 -20.26
CA ASP A 240 -20.19 -3.27 -20.40
C ASP A 240 -20.72 -3.57 -21.81
N ALA A 241 -19.94 -3.30 -22.86
CA ALA A 241 -20.32 -3.55 -24.25
C ALA A 241 -20.51 -5.04 -24.57
N GLU A 242 -19.74 -5.93 -23.93
CA GLU A 242 -19.89 -7.38 -24.07
C GLU A 242 -20.96 -7.97 -23.14
N ASN A 243 -21.55 -7.17 -22.23
CA ASN A 243 -22.53 -7.59 -21.23
C ASN A 243 -22.07 -8.86 -20.48
N THR A 244 -20.85 -8.82 -19.96
CA THR A 244 -20.18 -9.95 -19.30
C THR A 244 -19.57 -9.51 -17.97
N SER A 245 -19.16 -10.46 -17.12
CA SER A 245 -18.37 -10.12 -15.94
C SER A 245 -16.91 -9.80 -16.32
N VAL A 246 -16.24 -8.96 -15.51
CA VAL A 246 -14.80 -8.67 -15.64
C VAL A 246 -13.98 -9.95 -15.77
N GLN A 247 -14.24 -10.93 -14.91
CA GLN A 247 -13.55 -12.23 -14.92
C GLN A 247 -13.64 -12.92 -16.28
N ARG A 248 -14.85 -13.04 -16.84
CA ARG A 248 -15.06 -13.69 -18.13
C ARG A 248 -14.44 -12.91 -19.27
N TYR A 249 -14.53 -11.58 -19.22
CA TYR A 249 -13.92 -10.70 -20.21
C TYR A 249 -12.39 -10.92 -20.27
N PHE A 250 -11.71 -10.85 -19.12
CA PHE A 250 -10.25 -11.00 -19.04
C PHE A 250 -9.78 -12.40 -19.46
N ILE A 251 -10.56 -13.45 -19.17
CA ILE A 251 -10.24 -14.81 -19.62
C ILE A 251 -10.33 -14.92 -21.15
N ARG A 252 -11.40 -14.41 -21.76
CA ARG A 252 -11.63 -14.52 -23.21
C ARG A 252 -10.65 -13.66 -24.01
N ASN A 253 -10.33 -12.48 -23.51
CA ASN A 253 -9.55 -11.46 -24.21
C ASN A 253 -8.09 -11.38 -23.74
N SER A 254 -7.58 -12.42 -23.05
CA SER A 254 -6.27 -12.38 -22.38
C SER A 254 -5.09 -11.97 -23.28
N LYS A 255 -5.06 -12.40 -24.55
CA LYS A 255 -4.00 -12.04 -25.49
C LYS A 255 -4.02 -10.55 -25.84
N ASP A 256 -5.19 -10.02 -26.12
CA ASP A 256 -5.37 -8.62 -26.49
C ASP A 256 -5.12 -7.69 -25.30
N ILE A 257 -5.53 -8.12 -24.09
CA ILE A 257 -5.26 -7.39 -22.85
C ILE A 257 -3.75 -7.33 -22.58
N LYS A 258 -3.02 -8.45 -22.70
CA LYS A 258 -1.56 -8.46 -22.54
C LYS A 258 -0.87 -7.53 -23.54
N LYS A 259 -1.33 -7.54 -24.79
CA LYS A 259 -0.82 -6.63 -25.83
C LYS A 259 -1.10 -5.16 -25.44
N ARG A 260 -2.33 -4.84 -25.04
CA ARG A 260 -2.73 -3.49 -24.65
C ARG A 260 -1.97 -2.97 -23.43
N VAL A 261 -1.73 -3.82 -22.43
CA VAL A 261 -0.89 -3.50 -21.26
C VAL A 261 0.54 -3.15 -21.70
N ARG A 262 1.14 -3.95 -22.59
CA ARG A 262 2.48 -3.67 -23.12
C ARG A 262 2.54 -2.35 -23.88
N GLU A 263 1.57 -2.09 -24.76
CA GLU A 263 1.46 -0.81 -25.48
C GLU A 263 1.34 0.37 -24.50
N THR A 264 0.52 0.22 -23.46
CA THR A 264 0.36 1.23 -22.41
C THR A 264 1.67 1.49 -21.65
N LEU A 265 2.43 0.43 -21.34
CA LEU A 265 3.75 0.58 -20.71
C LEU A 265 4.75 1.31 -21.61
N ILE A 266 4.70 1.11 -22.93
CA ILE A 266 5.50 1.88 -23.89
C ILE A 266 5.06 3.34 -23.90
N GLU A 267 3.75 3.60 -23.99
CA GLU A 267 3.19 4.95 -23.99
C GLU A 267 3.50 5.73 -22.70
N LEU A 268 3.60 5.03 -21.56
CA LEU A 268 3.98 5.59 -20.26
C LEU A 268 5.50 5.73 -20.09
N GLY A 269 6.30 5.25 -21.04
CA GLY A 269 7.77 5.34 -21.00
C GLY A 269 8.46 4.27 -20.15
N TYR A 270 7.73 3.26 -19.68
CA TYR A 270 8.29 2.14 -18.91
C TYR A 270 9.02 1.10 -19.77
N LEU A 271 8.65 1.01 -21.05
CA LEU A 271 9.25 0.12 -22.04
C LEU A 271 9.62 0.90 -23.29
N THR A 272 10.65 0.44 -24.01
CA THR A 272 10.96 0.94 -25.35
C THR A 272 10.26 0.11 -26.42
N GLU A 273 9.89 0.74 -27.54
CA GLU A 273 9.48 0.00 -28.73
C GLU A 273 10.61 -0.94 -29.17
N SER A 274 10.28 -2.22 -29.34
CA SER A 274 11.20 -3.29 -29.74
C SER A 274 10.92 -3.72 -31.17
#